data_AF-A0A1R1A3X8-F1
#
_entry.id   AF-A0A1R1A3X8-F1
#
_cell.length_a   1.000
_cell.length_b   1.000
_cell.length_c   1.000
_cell.angle_alpha   90.00
_cell.angle_beta   90.00
_cell.angle_gamma   90.00
#
_symmetry.space_group_name_H-M   'P 1'
#
loop_
_entity.id
_entity.type
_entity.pdbx_description
1 polymer ?
#
loop_
_entity_poly.entity_id
_entity_poly.type
_entity_poly.pdbx_seq_one_letter_code
_entity_poly.pdbx_strand_id
1 'polypeptide(L)'
;MKCFQHIAWANAQVIMALKLSDLPMEKTLSLLSHVLAAEKVWLTRINGEDSAGMVIWPTHTLEQCERFAEQNKADYEILFSKLVESDYGNESNYSDSKGNPFTTKISDILTQVVLHGSYHRGQIALLLRQAGAEPILTDYIIYERQAALIEKSMPISK
;
A
#
# COMPACT_ATOMS: atom_id res chain seq x y z
N MET A 1 13.14 -0.16 1.84
CA MET A 1 12.68 1.25 1.90
C MET A 1 12.08 1.76 0.58
N LYS A 2 12.81 1.79 -0.55
CA LYS A 2 12.30 2.34 -1.84
C LYS A 2 10.96 1.75 -2.29
N CYS A 3 10.76 0.44 -2.20
CA CYS A 3 9.49 -0.19 -2.58
C CYS A 3 8.30 0.32 -1.76
N PHE A 4 8.48 0.67 -0.48
CA PHE A 4 7.40 1.19 0.36
C PHE A 4 7.12 2.67 0.13
N GLN A 5 8.14 3.46 -0.25
CA GLN A 5 7.94 4.81 -0.77
C GLN A 5 7.15 4.78 -2.08
N HIS A 6 7.47 3.81 -2.96
CA HIS A 6 6.68 3.55 -4.16
C HIS A 6 5.25 3.11 -3.86
N ILE A 7 5.02 2.23 -2.88
CA ILE A 7 3.66 1.85 -2.48
C ILE A 7 2.86 3.08 -2.08
N ALA A 8 3.40 3.92 -1.19
CA ALA A 8 2.72 5.12 -0.72
C ALA A 8 2.41 6.09 -1.86
N TRP A 9 3.38 6.33 -2.76
CA TRP A 9 3.17 7.12 -3.97
C TRP A 9 2.07 6.53 -4.86
N ALA A 10 2.12 5.23 -5.14
CA ALA A 10 1.15 4.59 -6.03
C ALA A 10 -0.27 4.57 -5.43
N ASN A 11 -0.42 4.43 -4.11
CA ASN A 11 -1.71 4.59 -3.44
C ASN A 11 -2.24 6.02 -3.59
N ALA A 12 -1.38 7.03 -3.42
CA ALA A 12 -1.75 8.43 -3.64
C ALA A 12 -2.17 8.72 -5.09
N GLN A 13 -1.50 8.12 -6.09
CA GLN A 13 -1.91 8.24 -7.48
C GLN A 13 -3.31 7.67 -7.72
N VAL A 14 -3.65 6.52 -7.11
CA VAL A 14 -5.00 5.94 -7.14
C VAL A 14 -6.04 6.87 -6.55
N ILE A 15 -5.77 7.40 -5.36
CA ILE A 15 -6.67 8.35 -4.69
C ILE A 15 -6.89 9.60 -5.55
N MET A 16 -5.82 10.15 -6.13
CA MET A 16 -5.90 11.33 -7.00
C MET A 16 -6.79 11.08 -8.22
N ALA A 17 -6.63 9.95 -8.91
CA ALA A 17 -7.46 9.63 -10.06
C ALA A 17 -8.94 9.44 -9.69
N LEU A 18 -9.21 8.84 -8.52
CA LEU A 18 -10.58 8.71 -8.02
C LEU A 18 -11.20 10.07 -7.68
N LYS A 19 -10.42 11.01 -7.12
CA LYS A 19 -10.88 12.39 -6.84
C LYS A 19 -11.19 13.18 -8.10
N LEU A 20 -10.46 12.94 -9.18
CA LEU A 20 -10.62 13.63 -10.47
C LEU A 20 -11.71 13.00 -11.36
N SER A 21 -12.27 11.87 -10.94
CA SER A 21 -13.25 11.11 -11.71
C SER A 21 -14.66 11.36 -11.20
N ASP A 22 -15.56 11.81 -12.08
CA ASP A 22 -17.01 11.93 -11.80
C ASP A 22 -17.78 10.60 -12.01
N LEU A 23 -17.06 9.50 -12.21
CA LEU A 23 -17.63 8.20 -12.57
C LEU A 23 -17.93 7.34 -11.32
N PRO A 24 -18.95 6.46 -11.38
CA PRO A 24 -19.22 5.49 -10.33
C PRO A 24 -18.10 4.44 -10.25
N MET A 25 -17.33 4.47 -9.15
CA MET A 25 -16.09 3.70 -8.98
C MET A 25 -16.13 2.75 -7.78
N GLU A 26 -17.30 2.19 -7.45
CA GLU A 26 -17.49 1.34 -6.26
C GLU A 26 -16.51 0.16 -6.20
N LYS A 27 -16.32 -0.55 -7.32
CA LYS A 27 -15.37 -1.68 -7.39
C LYS A 27 -13.92 -1.22 -7.21
N THR A 28 -13.56 -0.09 -7.81
CA THR A 28 -12.22 0.51 -7.67
C THR A 28 -11.96 0.93 -6.24
N LEU A 29 -12.94 1.56 -5.58
CA LEU A 29 -12.85 1.99 -4.19
C LEU A 29 -12.79 0.78 -3.25
N SER A 30 -13.55 -0.29 -3.53
CA SER A 30 -13.47 -1.55 -2.78
C SER A 30 -12.09 -2.19 -2.87
N LEU A 31 -11.48 -2.23 -4.06
CA LEU A 31 -10.11 -2.72 -4.23
C LEU A 31 -9.08 -1.85 -3.51
N LEU A 32 -9.20 -0.53 -3.58
CA LEU A 32 -8.32 0.37 -2.83
C LEU A 32 -8.46 0.15 -1.32
N SER A 33 -9.70 0.04 -0.82
CA SER A 33 -10.02 -0.24 0.57
C SER A 33 -9.36 -1.55 1.02
N HIS A 34 -9.44 -2.59 0.18
CA HIS A 34 -8.81 -3.88 0.43
C HIS A 34 -7.27 -3.80 0.48
N VAL A 35 -6.64 -3.09 -0.45
CA VAL A 35 -5.18 -2.91 -0.47
C VAL A 35 -4.70 -2.25 0.83
N LEU A 36 -5.34 -1.15 1.24
CA LEU A 36 -4.98 -0.41 2.45
C LEU A 36 -5.23 -1.24 3.73
N ALA A 37 -6.32 -2.02 3.76
CA ALA A 37 -6.59 -2.94 4.86
C ALA A 37 -5.56 -4.07 4.93
N ALA A 38 -5.19 -4.65 3.79
CA ALA A 38 -4.19 -5.71 3.71
C ALA A 38 -2.80 -5.22 4.18
N GLU A 39 -2.38 -4.03 3.77
CA GLU A 39 -1.19 -3.35 4.29
C GLU A 39 -1.23 -3.27 5.82
N LYS A 40 -2.33 -2.77 6.40
CA LYS A 40 -2.46 -2.64 7.85
C LYS A 40 -2.42 -3.99 8.57
N VAL A 41 -3.11 -5.01 8.03
CA VAL A 41 -3.10 -6.38 8.58
C VAL A 41 -1.68 -6.95 8.63
N TRP A 42 -0.92 -6.82 7.54
CA TRP A 42 0.45 -7.34 7.51
C TRP A 42 1.39 -6.58 8.44
N LEU A 43 1.24 -5.27 8.55
CA LEU A 43 1.97 -4.47 9.53
C LEU A 43 1.67 -4.90 10.98
N THR A 44 0.40 -5.08 11.32
CA THR A 44 -0.03 -5.57 12.66
C THR A 44 0.64 -6.91 12.98
N ARG A 45 0.70 -7.84 12.01
CA ARG A 45 1.40 -9.13 12.18
C ARG A 45 2.90 -8.96 12.40
N ILE A 46 3.57 -8.09 11.65
CA ILE A 46 5.01 -7.81 11.85
C ILE A 46 5.26 -7.28 13.27
N ASN A 47 4.35 -6.45 13.80
CA ASN A 47 4.45 -5.94 15.16
C ASN A 47 4.15 -6.97 16.26
N GLY A 48 3.76 -8.20 15.90
CA GLY A 48 3.37 -9.24 16.85
C GLY A 48 2.00 -8.99 17.49
N GLU A 49 1.18 -8.14 16.86
CA GLU A 49 -0.16 -7.78 17.33
C GLU A 49 -1.22 -8.73 16.73
N ASP A 50 -2.36 -8.89 17.42
CA ASP A 50 -3.45 -9.73 16.94
C ASP A 50 -4.17 -9.10 15.74
N SER A 51 -4.34 -9.87 14.67
CA SER A 51 -5.04 -9.48 13.44
C SER A 51 -6.36 -10.23 13.21
N ALA A 52 -6.77 -11.13 14.13
CA ALA A 52 -7.92 -12.02 13.95
C ALA A 52 -9.27 -11.29 13.83
N GLY A 53 -9.38 -10.05 14.35
CA GLY A 53 -10.58 -9.22 14.25
C GLY A 53 -10.60 -8.22 13.09
N MET A 54 -9.53 -8.16 12.28
CA MET A 54 -9.41 -7.14 11.23
C MET A 54 -10.20 -7.52 9.97
N VAL A 55 -10.97 -6.56 9.46
CA VAL A 55 -11.75 -6.73 8.23
C VAL A 55 -10.83 -6.57 7.02
N ILE A 56 -10.71 -7.62 6.20
CA ILE A 56 -9.85 -7.63 5.00
C ILE A 56 -10.51 -6.89 3.82
N TRP A 57 -11.83 -6.90 3.74
CA TRP A 57 -12.63 -6.22 2.71
C TRP A 57 -13.55 -5.17 3.34
N PRO A 58 -13.00 -4.08 3.89
CA PRO A 58 -13.82 -3.03 4.48
C PRO A 58 -14.48 -2.19 3.39
N THR A 59 -15.59 -1.56 3.76
CA THR A 59 -16.21 -0.50 2.96
C THR A 59 -15.70 0.84 3.47
N HIS A 60 -14.81 1.49 2.72
CA HIS A 60 -14.33 2.83 3.03
C HIS A 60 -14.85 3.86 2.02
N THR A 61 -15.09 5.07 2.50
CA THR A 61 -15.23 6.25 1.64
C THR A 61 -13.86 6.63 1.06
N LEU A 62 -13.83 7.41 -0.03
CA LEU A 62 -12.58 7.89 -0.60
C LEU A 62 -11.74 8.71 0.42
N GLU A 63 -12.41 9.52 1.24
CA GLU A 63 -11.79 10.29 2.31
C GLU A 63 -11.17 9.40 3.41
N GLN A 64 -11.85 8.29 3.75
CA GLN A 64 -11.29 7.29 4.65
C GLN A 64 -10.06 6.62 4.03
N CYS A 65 -10.13 6.21 2.76
CA CYS A 65 -8.99 5.63 2.04
C CYS A 65 -7.78 6.57 2.04
N GLU A 66 -7.97 7.87 1.84
CA GLU A 66 -6.89 8.84 1.90
C GLU A 66 -6.21 8.87 3.27
N ARG A 67 -6.99 8.97 4.36
CA ARG A 67 -6.45 8.91 5.72
C ARG A 67 -5.74 7.59 6.01
N PHE A 68 -6.30 6.47 5.58
CA PHE A 68 -5.68 5.15 5.76
C PHE A 68 -4.36 5.02 5.00
N ALA A 69 -4.27 5.56 3.78
CA ALA A 69 -3.02 5.57 3.02
C ALA A 69 -1.92 6.39 3.71
N GLU A 70 -2.27 7.56 4.25
CA GLU A 70 -1.33 8.39 5.02
C GLU A 70 -0.89 7.69 6.31
N GLN A 71 -1.83 7.07 7.04
CA GLN A 71 -1.53 6.34 8.27
C GLN A 71 -0.63 5.13 8.00
N ASN A 72 -0.96 4.31 7.00
CA ASN A 72 -0.14 3.15 6.63
C ASN A 72 1.28 3.58 6.25
N LYS A 73 1.42 4.65 5.45
CA LYS A 73 2.72 5.21 5.09
C LYS A 73 3.53 5.56 6.35
N ALA A 74 2.95 6.34 7.26
CA ALA A 74 3.63 6.75 8.50
C ALA A 74 3.99 5.55 9.38
N ASP A 75 3.09 4.57 9.52
CA ASP A 75 3.34 3.40 10.34
C ASP A 75 4.45 2.50 9.78
N TYR A 76 4.53 2.36 8.45
CA TYR A 76 5.64 1.65 7.80
C TYR A 76 6.97 2.40 7.93
N GLU A 77 6.97 3.74 7.86
CA GLU A 77 8.16 4.54 8.15
C GLU A 77 8.64 4.31 9.59
N ILE A 78 7.72 4.26 10.55
CA ILE A 78 8.02 3.91 11.95
C ILE A 78 8.59 2.49 12.04
N LEU A 79 7.99 1.50 11.37
CA LEU A 79 8.52 0.13 11.34
C LEU A 79 9.98 0.12 10.83
N PHE A 80 10.25 0.73 9.67
CA PHE A 80 11.59 0.73 9.08
C PHE A 80 12.63 1.49 9.91
N SER A 81 12.22 2.49 10.69
CA SER A 81 13.13 3.16 11.63
C SER A 81 13.56 2.29 12.82
N LYS A 82 12.83 1.20 13.09
CA LYS A 82 13.10 0.28 14.21
C LYS A 82 13.82 -1.00 13.75
N LEU A 83 13.61 -1.43 12.51
CA LEU A 83 14.21 -2.66 11.98
C LEU A 83 15.72 -2.50 11.72
N VAL A 84 16.51 -3.47 12.17
CA VAL A 84 17.90 -3.67 11.74
C VAL A 84 18.00 -4.83 10.75
N GLU A 85 19.14 -4.96 10.05
CA GLU A 85 19.31 -5.96 8.97
C GLU A 85 19.02 -7.41 9.43
N SER A 86 19.39 -7.77 10.65
CA SER A 86 19.11 -9.10 11.19
C SER A 86 17.61 -9.37 11.38
N ASP A 87 16.79 -8.34 11.58
CA ASP A 87 15.37 -8.50 11.90
C ASP A 87 14.57 -9.00 10.70
N TYR A 88 15.00 -8.72 9.47
CA TYR A 88 14.31 -9.17 8.27
C TYR A 88 14.27 -10.71 8.14
N GLY A 89 15.19 -11.41 8.82
CA GLY A 89 15.23 -12.86 8.91
C GLY A 89 14.37 -13.45 10.04
N ASN A 90 13.89 -12.61 10.97
CA ASN A 90 13.04 -13.05 12.08
C ASN A 90 11.67 -13.49 11.56
N GLU A 91 11.04 -14.38 12.31
CA GLU A 91 9.71 -14.91 12.02
C GLU A 91 8.63 -14.16 12.82
N SER A 92 7.51 -13.87 12.16
CA SER A 92 6.27 -13.39 12.77
C SER A 92 5.29 -14.55 12.87
N ASN A 93 4.73 -14.73 14.07
CA ASN A 93 3.66 -15.69 14.34
C ASN A 93 2.32 -14.97 14.35
N TYR A 94 1.35 -15.47 13.58
CA TYR A 94 0.02 -14.86 13.50
C TYR A 94 -1.04 -15.90 13.14
N SER A 95 -2.32 -15.53 13.31
CA SER A 95 -3.44 -16.31 12.79
C SER A 95 -4.07 -15.63 11.57
N ASP A 96 -4.53 -16.42 10.60
CA ASP A 96 -5.39 -15.90 9.54
C ASP A 96 -6.80 -15.57 10.06
N SER A 97 -7.66 -15.03 9.19
CA SER A 97 -9.05 -14.70 9.52
C SER A 97 -9.92 -15.92 9.85
N LYS A 98 -9.41 -17.15 9.67
CA LYS A 98 -10.08 -18.41 10.03
C LYS A 98 -9.49 -19.01 11.32
N GLY A 99 -8.53 -18.33 11.96
CA GLY A 99 -7.87 -18.79 13.17
C GLY A 99 -6.75 -19.81 12.92
N ASN A 100 -6.36 -20.05 11.67
CA ASN A 100 -5.25 -20.97 11.39
C ASN A 100 -3.93 -20.29 11.72
N PRO A 101 -3.03 -20.94 12.49
CA PRO A 101 -1.74 -20.36 12.83
C PRO A 101 -0.76 -20.44 11.66
N PHE A 102 0.04 -19.40 11.51
CA PHE A 102 1.13 -19.31 10.54
C PHE A 102 2.36 -18.67 11.17
N THR A 103 3.51 -19.04 10.62
CA THR A 103 4.81 -18.46 10.91
C THR A 103 5.43 -18.04 9.59
N THR A 104 5.88 -16.80 9.45
CA THR A 104 6.45 -16.29 8.19
C THR A 104 7.55 -15.27 8.47
N LYS A 105 8.60 -15.26 7.67
CA LYS A 105 9.69 -14.28 7.80
C LYS A 105 9.20 -12.87 7.52
N ILE A 106 9.74 -11.90 8.25
CA ILE A 106 9.41 -10.47 8.05
C ILE A 106 9.70 -10.05 6.61
N SER A 107 10.83 -10.47 6.04
CA SER A 107 11.18 -10.22 4.63
C SER A 107 10.14 -10.75 3.62
N ASP A 108 9.60 -11.94 3.85
CA ASP A 108 8.57 -12.53 2.99
C ASP A 108 7.25 -11.78 3.13
N ILE A 109 6.86 -11.37 4.34
CA ILE A 109 5.66 -10.54 4.57
C ILE A 109 5.80 -9.19 3.85
N LEU A 110 6.94 -8.51 3.99
CA LEU A 110 7.18 -7.22 3.34
C LEU A 110 7.15 -7.35 1.81
N THR A 111 7.68 -8.45 1.26
CA THR A 111 7.61 -8.77 -0.17
C THR A 111 6.17 -9.00 -0.61
N GLN A 112 5.38 -9.74 0.18
CA GLN A 112 3.96 -9.97 -0.08
C GLN A 112 3.19 -8.65 -0.14
N VAL A 113 3.44 -7.71 0.78
CA VAL A 113 2.77 -6.39 0.78
C VAL A 113 3.02 -5.64 -0.54
N VAL A 114 4.27 -5.62 -1.01
CA VAL A 114 4.66 -4.96 -2.28
C VAL A 114 3.96 -5.60 -3.47
N LEU A 115 4.00 -6.92 -3.57
CA LEU A 115 3.46 -7.65 -4.72
C LEU A 115 1.93 -7.64 -4.75
N HIS A 116 1.29 -7.82 -3.60
CA HIS A 116 -0.16 -7.82 -3.46
C HIS A 116 -0.78 -6.46 -3.79
N GLY A 117 -0.19 -5.37 -3.30
CA GLY A 117 -0.63 -4.02 -3.66
C GLY A 117 -0.49 -3.75 -5.16
N SER A 118 0.61 -4.20 -5.78
CA SER A 118 0.82 -4.06 -7.23
C SER A 118 -0.19 -4.87 -8.06
N TYR A 119 -0.49 -6.10 -7.63
CA TYR A 119 -1.51 -6.95 -8.26
C TYR A 119 -2.89 -6.27 -8.31
N HIS A 120 -3.38 -5.75 -7.18
CA HIS A 120 -4.69 -5.08 -7.13
C HIS A 120 -4.68 -3.71 -7.80
N ARG A 121 -3.56 -2.96 -7.78
CA ARG A 121 -3.45 -1.70 -8.53
C ARG A 121 -3.52 -1.91 -10.04
N GLY A 122 -3.04 -3.04 -10.55
CA GLY A 122 -3.27 -3.43 -11.95
C GLY A 122 -4.76 -3.61 -12.28
N GLN A 123 -5.54 -4.22 -11.38
CA GLN A 123 -6.99 -4.36 -11.52
C GLN A 123 -7.70 -2.99 -11.47
N ILE A 124 -7.27 -2.11 -10.55
CA ILE A 124 -7.77 -0.74 -10.46
C ILE A 124 -7.52 0.02 -11.76
N ALA A 125 -6.31 -0.05 -12.33
CA ALA A 125 -5.99 0.60 -13.60
C ALA A 125 -6.87 0.10 -14.75
N LEU A 126 -7.16 -1.21 -14.79
CA LEU A 126 -8.09 -1.79 -15.76
C LEU A 126 -9.52 -1.26 -15.58
N LEU A 127 -10.03 -1.21 -14.34
CA LEU A 127 -11.39 -0.72 -14.06
C LEU A 127 -11.54 0.75 -14.43
N LEU A 128 -10.53 1.58 -14.12
CA LEU A 128 -10.51 2.99 -14.52
C LEU A 128 -10.60 3.15 -16.04
N ARG A 129 -9.80 2.36 -16.78
CA ARG A 129 -9.86 2.34 -18.25
C ARG A 129 -11.24 1.93 -18.77
N GLN A 130 -11.84 0.90 -18.20
CA GLN A 130 -13.16 0.42 -18.60
C GLN A 130 -14.26 1.44 -18.34
N ALA A 131 -14.10 2.27 -17.31
CA ALA A 131 -15.02 3.36 -17.01
C ALA A 131 -14.80 4.61 -17.90
N GLY A 132 -13.76 4.62 -18.74
CA GLY A 132 -13.44 5.75 -19.63
C GLY A 132 -12.50 6.79 -19.01
N ALA A 133 -11.93 6.52 -17.83
CA ALA A 133 -10.87 7.34 -17.24
C ALA A 133 -9.49 6.93 -17.79
N GLU A 134 -8.53 7.84 -17.75
CA GLU A 134 -7.14 7.49 -18.04
C GLU A 134 -6.59 6.54 -16.95
N PRO A 135 -5.96 5.40 -17.33
CA PRO A 135 -5.38 4.50 -16.35
C PRO A 135 -4.18 5.15 -15.67
N ILE A 136 -4.03 4.78 -14.41
CA ILE A 136 -2.95 5.26 -13.58
C ILE A 136 -1.73 4.41 -13.81
N LEU A 137 -0.63 5.06 -14.18
CA LEU A 137 0.67 4.42 -14.24
C LEU A 137 1.23 4.34 -12.83
N THR A 138 1.30 3.12 -12.30
CA THR A 138 1.87 2.85 -10.96
C THR A 138 3.15 2.02 -11.04
N ASP A 139 3.76 1.90 -12.22
CA ASP A 139 5.02 1.17 -12.37
C ASP A 139 6.15 1.82 -11.58
N TYR A 140 6.99 0.99 -10.98
CA TYR A 140 8.13 1.44 -10.17
C TYR A 140 9.09 2.35 -10.94
N ILE A 141 9.30 2.09 -12.23
CA ILE A 141 10.19 2.92 -13.06
C ILE A 141 9.63 4.32 -13.30
N ILE A 142 8.30 4.48 -13.29
CA ILE A 142 7.65 5.79 -13.40
C ILE A 142 7.88 6.58 -12.12
N TYR A 143 7.75 5.93 -10.96
CA TYR A 143 8.07 6.53 -9.66
C TYR A 143 9.51 7.04 -9.59
N GLU A 144 10.52 6.22 -9.91
CA GLU A 144 11.93 6.65 -9.86
C GLU A 144 12.21 7.82 -10.81
N ARG A 145 11.59 7.84 -11.99
CA ARG A 145 11.72 8.96 -12.95
C ARG A 145 11.13 10.26 -12.39
N GLN A 146 9.96 10.20 -11.73
CA GLN A 146 9.35 11.37 -11.10
C GLN A 146 10.18 11.88 -9.91
N ALA A 147 10.66 10.99 -9.05
CA ALA A 147 11.51 11.35 -7.92
C ALA A 147 12.78 12.08 -8.38
N ALA A 148 13.46 11.58 -9.42
CA ALA A 148 14.66 12.20 -9.97
C ALA A 148 14.42 13.59 -10.59
N LEU A 149 13.22 13.87 -11.11
CA LEU A 149 12.85 15.20 -11.60
C LEU A 149 12.66 16.19 -10.45
N ILE A 150 12.02 15.76 -9.36
CA ILE A 150 11.80 16.58 -8.16
C ILE A 150 13.16 16.97 -7.57
N GLU A 151 14.07 16.02 -7.39
CA GLU A 151 15.42 16.27 -6.87
C GLU A 151 16.19 17.30 -7.71
N LYS A 152 16.12 17.20 -9.04
CA LYS A 152 16.76 18.18 -9.96
C LYS A 152 16.12 19.56 -9.92
N SER A 153 14.87 19.67 -9.49
CA SER A 153 14.13 20.93 -9.39
C SER A 153 14.27 21.63 -8.05
N MET A 154 14.84 20.98 -7.02
CA MET A 154 15.10 21.61 -5.74
C MET A 154 16.24 22.62 -5.87
N PRO A 155 16.07 23.86 -5.36
CA PRO A 155 17.13 24.85 -5.38
C PRO A 155 18.31 24.35 -4.54
N ILE A 156 19.52 24.43 -5.10
CA ILE A 156 20.75 24.14 -4.37
C ILE A 156 20.87 25.17 -3.24
N SER A 157 20.68 24.75 -1.99
CA SER A 157 21.01 25.60 -0.85
C SER A 157 22.52 25.84 -0.86
N LYS A 158 22.93 27.07 -1.14
CA LYS A 158 24.31 27.54 -0.90
C LYS A 158 24.53 27.79 0.58
#